data_AF-A0A848ZYR7-F1
#
_entry.id   AF-A0A848ZYR7-F1
#
_cell.length_a   1.000
_cell.length_b   1.000
_cell.length_c   1.000
_cell.angle_alpha   90.00
_cell.angle_beta   90.00
_cell.angle_gamma   90.00
#
_symmetry.space_group_name_H-M   'P 1'
#
loop_
_entity.id
_entity.type
_entity.pdbx_description
1 polymer ?
#
loop_
_entity_poly.entity_id
_entity_poly.type
_entity_poly.pdbx_seq_one_letter_code
_entity_poly.pdbx_strand_id
1 'polypeptide(L)'
;MKKNIFLFVIFLVVVCSCSKNDREDLVDIVLDKDLSEQPTEEPKEEEPLIQTIALPNNPQRSGNASIGYEYLITGEYMSSGIPYDAFLLGTNENPDNRLNRSGDNANIPYDYTAVNAPNGVRVVAPNCLACHASTINNEFIIGLGSHDADFTTNRAANLSLLNSGIRALYGGEESAEWEAYDQFRKSIEAIGPKTITLTRGSNPADKITQVLLAHRDKNSLEWQDTPLVAVPDEVIPTDVPAWWLLKKKNAMFYHAIGRLDFCKSFIGSSLLTLGNASVAAEIDKKMVDVLAYIKSLEA
;
A
#
# COMPACT_ATOMS: atom_id res chain seq x y z
N MET A 1 42.71 -28.86 38.58
CA MET A 1 42.85 -30.30 38.29
C MET A 1 41.96 -30.66 37.11
N LYS A 2 42.56 -31.21 36.03
CA LYS A 2 41.98 -31.94 34.87
C LYS A 2 40.95 -31.18 34.00
N LYS A 3 41.31 -30.56 32.87
CA LYS A 3 41.71 -31.10 31.52
C LYS A 3 40.66 -32.03 30.90
N ASN A 4 40.08 -31.61 29.77
CA ASN A 4 39.74 -32.34 28.52
C ASN A 4 38.90 -31.37 27.64
N ILE A 5 39.44 -30.66 26.65
CA ILE A 5 39.97 -31.10 25.35
C ILE A 5 38.95 -31.95 24.59
N PHE A 6 38.14 -31.30 23.75
CA PHE A 6 37.84 -31.85 22.43
C PHE A 6 37.99 -30.75 21.38
N LEU A 7 39.08 -30.91 20.65
CA LEU A 7 39.55 -30.11 19.53
C LEU A 7 38.84 -30.68 18.29
N PHE A 8 38.07 -29.87 17.56
CA PHE A 8 37.82 -30.16 16.15
C PHE A 8 38.24 -28.93 15.34
N VAL A 9 39.45 -29.07 14.80
CA VAL A 9 40.06 -28.22 13.80
C VAL A 9 39.33 -28.51 12.48
N ILE A 10 38.66 -27.51 11.90
CA ILE A 10 38.48 -27.45 10.46
C ILE A 10 39.18 -26.19 9.97
N PHE A 11 40.33 -26.46 9.37
CA PHE A 11 41.25 -25.53 8.75
C PHE A 11 40.89 -25.40 7.27
N LEU A 12 41.00 -24.19 6.72
CA LEU A 12 41.03 -23.85 5.28
C LEU A 12 39.71 -24.15 4.52
N VAL A 13 39.07 -23.18 3.86
CA VAL A 13 39.64 -22.36 2.78
C VAL A 13 38.97 -20.98 2.78
N VAL A 14 39.75 -19.96 3.09
CA VAL A 14 39.51 -18.59 2.62
C VAL A 14 40.21 -18.49 1.27
N VAL A 15 39.45 -18.41 0.18
CA VAL A 15 39.97 -17.79 -1.06
C VAL A 15 39.30 -16.42 -1.16
N CYS A 16 40.06 -15.41 -0.75
CA CYS A 16 39.90 -14.06 -1.27
C CYS A 16 39.95 -14.13 -2.79
N SER A 17 38.82 -13.92 -3.46
CA SER A 17 38.82 -13.56 -4.88
C SER A 17 39.22 -12.09 -4.97
N CYS A 18 40.51 -11.83 -4.74
CA CYS A 18 41.19 -10.64 -5.22
C CYS A 18 41.97 -11.10 -6.44
N SER A 19 41.43 -10.92 -7.65
CA SER A 19 42.27 -10.98 -8.84
C SER A 19 43.22 -9.79 -8.77
N LYS A 20 44.46 -10.06 -8.37
CA LYS A 20 45.60 -9.29 -8.83
C LYS A 20 45.70 -9.56 -10.33
N ASN A 21 45.06 -8.73 -11.12
CA ASN A 21 45.53 -8.53 -12.49
C ASN A 21 46.64 -7.49 -12.40
N ASP A 22 47.84 -7.97 -12.69
CA ASP A 22 49.05 -7.17 -12.77
C ASP A 22 48.86 -6.05 -13.79
N ARG A 23 49.22 -4.84 -13.37
CA ARG A 23 49.13 -3.60 -14.13
C ARG A 23 50.30 -3.45 -15.10
N GLU A 24 50.56 -4.46 -15.93
CA GLU A 24 51.68 -4.40 -16.90
C GLU A 24 51.28 -4.65 -18.37
N ASP A 25 50.02 -4.98 -18.67
CA ASP A 25 49.57 -5.22 -20.06
C ASP A 25 48.85 -4.03 -20.73
N LEU A 26 49.02 -2.79 -20.24
CA LEU A 26 48.35 -1.61 -20.81
C LEU A 26 49.29 -0.53 -21.38
N VAL A 27 50.52 -0.88 -21.74
CA VAL A 27 51.41 0.07 -22.44
C VAL A 27 52.07 -0.59 -23.65
N ASP A 28 51.26 -0.97 -24.62
CA ASP A 28 51.69 -0.92 -26.02
C ASP A 28 51.14 0.37 -26.64
N ILE A 29 51.91 1.45 -26.47
CA ILE A 29 51.73 2.66 -27.26
C ILE A 29 52.15 2.30 -28.67
N VAL A 30 51.17 2.03 -29.53
CA VAL A 30 51.36 1.97 -30.98
C VAL A 30 51.67 3.38 -31.49
N LEU A 31 52.95 3.74 -31.46
CA LEU A 31 53.54 4.81 -32.25
C LEU A 31 53.83 4.25 -33.63
N ASP A 32 52.81 4.23 -34.49
CA ASP A 32 52.89 4.39 -35.95
C ASP A 32 51.56 3.98 -36.56
N LYS A 33 50.66 4.95 -36.77
CA LYS A 33 49.69 4.89 -37.86
C LYS A 33 49.47 6.29 -38.41
N ASP A 34 49.72 6.38 -39.71
CA ASP A 34 49.47 7.47 -40.62
C ASP A 34 48.17 8.25 -40.29
N LEU A 35 48.27 9.57 -40.15
CA LEU A 35 47.17 10.48 -39.80
C LEU A 35 46.16 10.69 -40.96
N SER A 36 46.25 9.92 -42.04
CA SER A 36 45.42 10.10 -43.24
C SER A 36 44.19 9.20 -43.34
N GLU A 37 43.91 8.35 -42.35
CA GLU A 37 42.69 7.51 -42.32
C GLU A 37 41.98 7.60 -40.96
N GLN A 38 41.50 8.80 -40.59
CA GLN A 38 40.37 8.86 -39.66
C GLN A 38 39.09 8.52 -40.43
N PRO A 39 38.28 7.55 -39.98
CA PRO A 39 36.92 7.41 -40.47
C PRO A 39 36.24 8.76 -40.27
N THR A 40 35.66 9.31 -41.33
CA THR A 40 34.80 10.50 -41.25
C THR A 40 33.80 10.25 -40.14
N GLU A 41 33.84 11.02 -39.05
CA GLU A 41 32.79 10.95 -38.03
C GLU A 41 31.46 11.17 -38.76
N GLU A 42 30.62 10.13 -38.81
CA GLU A 42 29.24 10.30 -39.25
C GLU A 42 28.64 11.41 -38.39
N PRO A 43 27.84 12.32 -38.97
CA PRO A 43 27.23 13.39 -38.20
C PRO A 43 26.47 12.73 -37.05
N LYS A 44 26.86 13.03 -35.80
CA LYS A 44 26.06 12.66 -34.63
C LYS A 44 24.64 13.11 -34.90
N GLU A 45 23.71 12.17 -35.05
CA GLU A 45 22.29 12.48 -34.99
C GLU A 45 22.08 13.28 -33.71
N GLU A 46 21.59 14.52 -33.83
CA GLU A 46 21.23 15.32 -32.68
C GLU A 46 20.17 14.52 -31.92
N GLU A 47 20.54 13.96 -30.77
CA GLU A 47 19.58 13.28 -29.90
C GLU A 47 18.41 14.23 -29.67
N PRO A 48 17.16 13.75 -29.81
CA PRO A 48 16.00 14.62 -29.71
C PRO A 48 16.03 15.32 -28.35
N LEU A 49 16.00 16.65 -28.37
CA LEU A 49 15.90 17.47 -27.17
C LEU A 49 14.66 17.04 -26.38
N ILE A 50 14.86 16.32 -25.27
CA ILE A 50 13.79 15.93 -24.37
C ILE A 50 13.31 17.19 -23.64
N GLN A 51 12.19 17.75 -24.11
CA GLN A 51 11.54 18.87 -23.44
C GLN A 51 10.53 18.34 -22.41
N THR A 52 10.67 18.78 -21.17
CA THR A 52 9.71 18.47 -20.09
C THR A 52 8.87 19.70 -19.78
N ILE A 53 7.56 19.51 -19.58
CA ILE A 53 6.65 20.55 -19.12
C ILE A 53 6.18 20.19 -17.72
N ALA A 54 6.25 21.16 -16.79
CA ALA A 54 5.72 20.98 -15.45
C ALA A 54 4.19 20.78 -15.50
N LEU A 55 3.68 19.83 -14.74
CA LEU A 55 2.23 19.69 -14.58
C LEU A 55 1.67 20.96 -13.93
N PRO A 56 0.57 21.53 -14.45
CA PRO A 56 -0.03 22.70 -13.84
C PRO A 56 -0.49 22.39 -12.42
N ASN A 57 -0.32 23.35 -11.51
CA ASN A 57 -0.86 23.25 -10.17
C ASN A 57 -2.39 23.37 -10.23
N ASN A 58 -3.08 22.52 -9.46
CA ASN A 58 -4.51 22.68 -9.19
C ASN A 58 -4.68 22.98 -7.68
N PRO A 59 -5.18 24.17 -7.31
CA PRO A 59 -5.44 24.50 -5.91
C PRO A 59 -6.31 23.43 -5.22
N GLN A 60 -5.87 23.01 -4.04
CA GLN A 60 -6.57 21.99 -3.25
C GLN A 60 -7.46 22.66 -2.20
N ARG A 61 -8.51 21.95 -1.78
CA ARG A 61 -9.36 22.36 -0.67
C ARG A 61 -8.55 22.45 0.64
N SER A 62 -8.95 23.38 1.50
CA SER A 62 -8.36 23.56 2.84
C SER A 62 -9.12 22.75 3.89
N GLY A 63 -8.41 22.29 4.92
CA GLY A 63 -8.96 21.58 6.07
C GLY A 63 -8.11 21.81 7.32
N ASN A 64 -8.43 21.09 8.39
CA ASN A 64 -7.79 21.15 9.69
C ASN A 64 -6.96 19.88 9.95
N ALA A 65 -5.65 20.04 10.12
CA ALA A 65 -4.73 18.92 10.30
C ALA A 65 -5.00 18.08 11.56
N SER A 66 -5.40 18.70 12.68
CA SER A 66 -5.71 17.96 13.91
C SER A 66 -6.96 17.10 13.75
N ILE A 67 -8.00 17.63 13.10
CA ILE A 67 -9.20 16.85 12.77
C ILE A 67 -8.86 15.72 11.79
N GLY A 68 -7.96 16.00 10.84
CA GLY A 68 -7.49 15.03 9.85
C GLY A 68 -6.75 13.86 10.46
N TYR A 69 -5.87 14.13 11.43
CA TYR A 69 -5.18 13.08 12.18
C TYR A 69 -6.17 12.15 12.89
N GLU A 70 -7.09 12.71 13.67
CA GLU A 70 -8.09 11.92 14.39
C GLU A 70 -8.95 11.08 13.45
N TYR A 71 -9.42 11.69 12.35
CA TYR A 71 -10.22 10.97 11.37
C TYR A 71 -9.43 9.88 10.65
N LEU A 72 -8.13 10.08 10.39
CA LEU A 72 -7.27 9.06 9.79
C LEU A 72 -7.16 7.80 10.67
N ILE A 73 -7.00 7.97 11.99
CA ILE A 73 -6.69 6.86 12.91
C ILE A 73 -7.91 6.21 13.59
N THR A 74 -9.06 6.89 13.59
CA THR A 74 -10.30 6.41 14.21
C THR A 74 -11.57 6.57 13.36
N GLY A 75 -11.48 7.23 12.20
CA GLY A 75 -12.65 7.61 11.41
C GLY A 75 -13.35 6.47 10.68
N GLU A 76 -14.63 6.70 10.41
CA GLU A 76 -15.58 5.83 9.74
C GLU A 76 -15.59 5.97 8.20
N TYR A 77 -14.41 5.90 7.58
CA TYR A 77 -14.31 5.91 6.11
C TYR A 77 -14.37 4.49 5.49
N MET A 78 -14.61 3.48 6.32
CA MET A 78 -15.00 2.12 5.93
C MET A 78 -16.38 1.82 6.51
N SER A 79 -17.18 1.00 5.81
CA SER A 79 -18.58 0.70 6.20
C SER A 79 -18.89 -0.78 6.35
N SER A 80 -17.89 -1.66 6.20
CA SER A 80 -18.01 -3.11 6.35
C SER A 80 -16.68 -3.67 6.84
N GLY A 81 -16.69 -4.81 7.52
CA GLY A 81 -15.47 -5.40 8.06
C GLY A 81 -15.73 -6.69 8.81
N ILE A 82 -14.69 -7.21 9.45
CA ILE A 82 -14.81 -8.40 10.30
C ILE A 82 -15.52 -7.99 11.60
N PRO A 83 -16.55 -8.71 12.07
CA PRO A 83 -17.19 -8.42 13.35
C PRO A 83 -16.16 -8.33 14.49
N TYR A 84 -16.30 -7.33 15.37
CA TYR A 84 -15.25 -6.96 16.31
C TYR A 84 -14.74 -8.13 17.17
N ASP A 85 -15.64 -8.90 17.77
CA ASP A 85 -15.25 -10.04 18.61
C ASP A 85 -14.58 -11.14 17.79
N ALA A 86 -15.05 -11.41 16.56
CA ALA A 86 -14.41 -12.36 15.66
C ALA A 86 -12.99 -11.90 15.24
N PHE A 87 -12.78 -10.59 15.06
CA PHE A 87 -11.45 -10.04 14.80
C PHE A 87 -10.52 -10.24 15.99
N LEU A 88 -10.97 -9.96 17.21
CA LEU A 88 -10.19 -10.16 18.43
C LEU A 88 -9.85 -11.63 18.67
N LEU A 89 -10.79 -12.55 18.43
CA LEU A 89 -10.53 -14.00 18.53
C LEU A 89 -9.47 -14.49 17.54
N GLY A 90 -9.37 -13.85 16.36
CA GLY A 90 -8.42 -14.19 15.31
C GLY A 90 -7.07 -13.48 15.42
N THR A 91 -6.90 -12.55 16.36
CA THR A 91 -5.69 -11.73 16.51
C THR A 91 -5.09 -11.89 17.91
N ASN A 92 -3.79 -11.64 18.05
CA ASN A 92 -3.12 -11.80 19.35
C ASN A 92 -3.53 -10.71 20.35
N GLU A 93 -3.61 -11.08 21.63
CA GLU A 93 -4.11 -10.26 22.75
C GLU A 93 -3.28 -9.01 23.11
N ASN A 94 -2.17 -8.73 22.41
CA ASN A 94 -1.34 -7.55 22.68
C ASN A 94 -1.30 -6.59 21.48
N PRO A 95 -2.33 -5.75 21.32
CA PRO A 95 -2.39 -4.76 20.28
C PRO A 95 -1.37 -3.67 20.59
N ASP A 96 -0.49 -3.45 19.62
CA ASP A 96 0.44 -2.33 19.66
C ASP A 96 -0.33 -1.01 19.51
N ASN A 97 -0.72 -0.42 20.65
CA ASN A 97 -1.39 0.87 20.73
C ASN A 97 -0.41 2.05 20.63
N ARG A 98 0.60 1.98 19.76
CA ARG A 98 1.57 3.06 19.48
C ARG A 98 0.95 4.40 19.11
N LEU A 99 -0.30 4.40 18.64
CA LEU A 99 -1.05 5.60 18.29
C LEU A 99 -1.78 6.24 19.48
N ASN A 100 -1.71 5.63 20.67
CA ASN A 100 -2.44 6.05 21.88
C ASN A 100 -3.95 6.21 21.65
N ARG A 101 -4.56 5.29 20.88
CA ARG A 101 -6.00 5.28 20.62
C ARG A 101 -6.77 4.86 21.86
N SER A 102 -8.03 5.28 21.94
CA SER A 102 -8.97 4.96 23.02
C SER A 102 -10.07 3.99 22.55
N GLY A 103 -10.79 3.39 23.51
CA GLY A 103 -11.92 2.49 23.23
C GLY A 103 -11.49 1.26 22.45
N ASP A 104 -12.37 0.77 21.57
CA ASP A 104 -12.10 -0.43 20.76
C ASP A 104 -10.83 -0.35 19.91
N ASN A 105 -10.49 0.86 19.44
CA ASN A 105 -9.31 1.12 18.64
C ASN A 105 -8.00 0.98 19.44
N ALA A 106 -8.06 1.07 20.78
CA ALA A 106 -6.92 0.77 21.64
C ALA A 106 -6.52 -0.71 21.58
N ASN A 107 -7.47 -1.58 21.21
CA ASN A 107 -7.34 -3.03 21.31
C ASN A 107 -7.09 -3.73 19.96
N ILE A 108 -6.83 -2.97 18.90
CA ILE A 108 -6.56 -3.52 17.55
C ILE A 108 -5.29 -2.89 16.96
N PRO A 109 -4.67 -3.52 15.95
CA PRO A 109 -3.50 -2.96 15.27
C PRO A 109 -3.75 -1.59 14.63
N TYR A 110 -2.70 -0.77 14.49
CA TYR A 110 -2.77 0.63 14.03
C TYR A 110 -3.35 0.78 12.61
N ASP A 111 -3.20 -0.26 11.78
CA ASP A 111 -3.63 -0.35 10.38
C ASP A 111 -5.08 -0.80 10.21
N TYR A 112 -5.81 -0.96 11.31
CA TYR A 112 -7.24 -1.23 11.35
C TYR A 112 -7.98 -0.21 12.19
N THR A 113 -9.26 -0.01 11.88
CA THR A 113 -10.17 0.85 12.65
C THR A 113 -11.45 0.08 12.96
N ALA A 114 -11.92 0.18 14.21
CA ALA A 114 -13.22 -0.29 14.64
C ALA A 114 -14.28 0.79 14.38
N VAL A 115 -15.33 0.44 13.64
CA VAL A 115 -16.41 1.33 13.19
C VAL A 115 -17.76 0.62 13.32
N ASN A 116 -18.86 1.37 13.27
CA ASN A 116 -20.19 0.77 13.19
C ASN A 116 -20.56 0.61 11.71
N ALA A 117 -20.96 -0.59 11.31
CA ALA A 117 -21.60 -0.82 10.03
C ALA A 117 -22.97 -0.10 9.97
N PRO A 118 -23.56 0.11 8.78
CA PRO A 118 -24.87 0.77 8.63
C PRO A 118 -26.00 0.12 9.44
N ASN A 119 -25.94 -1.20 9.65
CA ASN A 119 -26.90 -1.95 10.46
C ASN A 119 -26.59 -1.92 11.98
N GLY A 120 -25.58 -1.15 12.39
CA GLY A 120 -25.20 -0.93 13.80
C GLY A 120 -24.19 -1.93 14.36
N VAL A 121 -23.86 -3.00 13.64
CA VAL A 121 -22.86 -3.98 14.10
C VAL A 121 -21.48 -3.35 14.18
N ARG A 122 -20.75 -3.64 15.26
CA ARG A 122 -19.36 -3.22 15.43
C ARG A 122 -18.43 -4.09 14.60
N VAL A 123 -17.70 -3.48 13.67
CA VAL A 123 -16.78 -4.17 12.74
C VAL A 123 -15.39 -3.55 12.75
N VAL A 124 -14.40 -4.32 12.33
CA VAL A 124 -13.01 -3.93 12.16
C VAL A 124 -12.65 -3.99 10.68
N ALA A 125 -12.14 -2.88 10.14
CA ALA A 125 -11.76 -2.75 8.74
C ALA A 125 -10.34 -2.16 8.61
N PRO A 126 -9.58 -2.52 7.56
CA PRO A 126 -8.27 -1.93 7.31
C PRO A 126 -8.42 -0.43 7.00
N ASN A 127 -7.38 0.32 7.34
CA ASN A 127 -7.36 1.78 7.23
C ASN A 127 -6.16 2.24 6.37
N CYS A 128 -6.00 3.55 6.13
CA CYS A 128 -4.95 4.05 5.22
C CYS A 128 -3.51 3.68 5.67
N LEU A 129 -3.29 3.47 6.98
CA LEU A 129 -1.99 3.16 7.56
C LEU A 129 -1.52 1.75 7.24
N ALA A 130 -2.39 0.87 6.74
CA ALA A 130 -2.00 -0.46 6.23
C ALA A 130 -0.94 -0.38 5.11
N CYS A 131 -0.93 0.72 4.36
CA CYS A 131 0.09 0.99 3.33
C CYS A 131 0.94 2.23 3.65
N HIS A 132 0.37 3.23 4.32
CA HIS A 132 1.00 4.55 4.49
C HIS A 132 1.64 4.79 5.85
N ALA A 133 1.96 3.73 6.60
CA ALA A 133 2.82 3.83 7.76
C ALA A 133 3.72 2.58 7.87
N SER A 134 4.90 2.77 8.43
CA SER A 134 5.84 1.68 8.68
C SER A 134 6.79 2.03 9.82
N THR A 135 7.74 1.14 10.10
CA THR A 135 8.76 1.30 11.12
C THR A 135 10.14 1.24 10.49
N ILE A 136 10.99 2.23 10.78
CA ILE A 136 12.41 2.20 10.46
C ILE A 136 13.19 2.51 11.74
N ASN A 137 14.29 1.78 12.00
CA ASN A 137 15.08 1.94 13.23
C ASN A 137 14.24 1.87 14.52
N ASN A 138 13.23 0.99 14.56
CA ASN A 138 12.28 0.83 15.66
C ASN A 138 11.39 2.05 15.96
N GLU A 139 11.38 3.06 15.09
CA GLU A 139 10.48 4.21 15.17
C GLU A 139 9.32 4.05 14.18
N PHE A 140 8.09 4.15 14.69
CA PHE A 140 6.89 4.12 13.87
C PHE A 140 6.61 5.49 13.27
N ILE A 141 6.43 5.55 11.95
CA ILE A 141 6.29 6.80 11.22
C ILE A 141 5.03 6.74 10.34
N ILE A 142 4.09 7.65 10.61
CA ILE A 142 2.96 7.89 9.71
C ILE A 142 3.44 8.66 8.49
N GLY A 143 3.02 8.22 7.31
CA GLY A 143 3.42 8.79 6.04
C GLY A 143 4.68 8.16 5.44
N LEU A 144 5.37 7.29 6.18
CA LEU A 144 6.37 6.38 5.63
C LEU A 144 5.65 5.23 4.92
N GLY A 145 5.81 5.13 3.61
CA GLY A 145 5.24 4.02 2.83
C GLY A 145 5.75 2.66 3.34
N SER A 146 4.85 1.69 3.48
CA SER A 146 5.16 0.35 3.94
C SER A 146 6.13 -0.35 2.99
N HIS A 147 7.39 -0.49 3.42
CA HIS A 147 8.44 -1.14 2.65
C HIS A 147 8.55 -2.67 2.86
N ASP A 148 7.75 -3.21 3.77
CA ASP A 148 7.81 -4.58 4.27
C ASP A 148 6.47 -5.32 4.19
N ALA A 149 5.43 -4.67 3.65
CA ALA A 149 4.13 -5.29 3.43
C ALA A 149 4.25 -6.50 2.49
N ASP A 150 3.58 -7.60 2.85
CA ASP A 150 3.63 -8.85 2.10
C ASP A 150 2.34 -9.09 1.30
N PHE A 151 2.42 -8.86 0.00
CA PHE A 151 1.38 -9.18 -0.97
C PHE A 151 1.75 -10.38 -1.85
N THR A 152 2.75 -11.19 -1.46
CA THR A 152 3.19 -12.36 -2.24
C THR A 152 2.28 -13.59 -2.12
N THR A 153 1.19 -13.47 -1.36
CA THR A 153 0.22 -14.54 -1.14
C THR A 153 -1.19 -14.07 -1.47
N ASN A 154 -2.04 -15.02 -1.87
CA ASN A 154 -3.45 -14.72 -2.12
C ASN A 154 -4.17 -14.43 -0.80
N ARG A 155 -4.54 -13.17 -0.58
CA ARG A 155 -5.23 -12.72 0.64
C ARG A 155 -6.63 -13.32 0.82
N ALA A 156 -7.24 -13.84 -0.24
CA ALA A 156 -8.50 -14.57 -0.16
C ALA A 156 -8.33 -16.05 0.25
N ALA A 157 -7.10 -16.57 0.37
CA ALA A 157 -6.85 -17.99 0.65
C ALA A 157 -7.48 -18.47 1.96
N ASN A 158 -7.61 -17.58 2.96
CA ASN A 158 -8.19 -17.89 4.27
C ASN A 158 -9.68 -17.51 4.38
N LEU A 159 -10.31 -17.03 3.30
CA LEU A 159 -11.67 -16.51 3.37
C LEU A 159 -12.69 -17.58 3.75
N SER A 160 -12.53 -18.82 3.28
CA SER A 160 -13.41 -19.94 3.65
C SER A 160 -13.37 -20.26 5.15
N LEU A 161 -12.19 -20.16 5.77
CA LEU A 161 -12.02 -20.34 7.21
C LEU A 161 -12.70 -19.20 7.98
N LEU A 162 -12.45 -17.96 7.57
CA LEU A 162 -13.07 -16.79 8.18
C LEU A 162 -14.61 -16.83 8.07
N ASN A 163 -15.15 -17.16 6.90
CA ASN A 163 -16.59 -17.32 6.68
C ASN A 163 -17.18 -18.41 7.60
N SER A 164 -16.45 -19.52 7.80
CA SER A 164 -16.91 -20.60 8.68
C SER A 164 -16.87 -20.17 10.15
N GLY A 165 -15.84 -19.43 10.56
CA GLY A 165 -15.73 -18.86 11.90
C GLY A 165 -16.87 -17.87 12.21
N ILE A 166 -17.12 -16.90 11.32
CA ILE A 166 -18.20 -15.92 11.49
C ILE A 166 -19.56 -16.62 11.57
N ARG A 167 -19.86 -17.57 10.68
CA ARG A 167 -21.11 -18.33 10.73
C ARG A 167 -21.26 -19.12 12.03
N ALA A 168 -20.19 -19.73 12.52
CA ALA A 168 -20.21 -20.48 13.77
C ALA A 168 -20.43 -19.58 15.00
N LEU A 169 -19.83 -18.38 15.01
CA LEU A 169 -19.94 -17.43 16.12
C LEU A 169 -21.31 -16.76 16.19
N TYR A 170 -21.89 -16.40 15.04
CA TYR A 170 -23.09 -15.56 14.99
C TYR A 170 -24.36 -16.26 14.48
N GLY A 171 -24.29 -17.57 14.23
CA GLY A 171 -25.48 -18.38 13.90
C GLY A 171 -25.86 -18.38 12.42
N GLY A 172 -24.91 -18.18 11.51
CA GLY A 172 -25.08 -18.32 10.07
C GLY A 172 -25.12 -17.01 9.29
N GLU A 173 -25.54 -17.11 8.02
CA GLU A 173 -25.48 -16.01 7.04
C GLU A 173 -26.65 -15.01 7.16
N GLU A 174 -27.67 -15.36 7.95
CA GLU A 174 -28.81 -14.48 8.27
C GLU A 174 -28.53 -13.55 9.46
N SER A 175 -27.33 -13.61 10.05
CA SER A 175 -26.93 -12.76 11.18
C SER A 175 -26.62 -11.33 10.74
N ALA A 176 -26.85 -10.37 11.64
CA ALA A 176 -26.49 -8.97 11.39
C ALA A 176 -24.97 -8.81 11.18
N GLU A 177 -24.17 -9.66 11.82
CA GLU A 177 -22.72 -9.71 11.68
C GLU A 177 -22.27 -10.21 10.32
N TRP A 178 -22.97 -11.18 9.74
CA TRP A 178 -22.72 -11.60 8.37
C TRP A 178 -23.08 -10.50 7.37
N GLU A 179 -24.23 -9.85 7.53
CA GLU A 179 -24.63 -8.70 6.71
C GLU A 179 -23.57 -7.58 6.76
N ALA A 180 -23.08 -7.24 7.95
CA ALA A 180 -22.06 -6.22 8.15
C ALA A 180 -20.69 -6.58 7.54
N TYR A 181 -20.41 -7.88 7.38
CA TYR A 181 -19.17 -8.42 6.84
C TYR A 181 -19.19 -8.65 5.32
N ASP A 182 -20.37 -8.83 4.73
CA ASP A 182 -20.51 -9.36 3.36
C ASP A 182 -19.81 -8.50 2.29
N GLN A 183 -19.90 -7.18 2.36
CA GLN A 183 -19.22 -6.33 1.37
C GLN A 183 -17.70 -6.43 1.49
N PHE A 184 -17.14 -6.46 2.70
CA PHE A 184 -15.73 -6.71 2.92
C PHE A 184 -15.32 -8.07 2.35
N ARG A 185 -16.09 -9.14 2.64
CA ARG A 185 -15.87 -10.49 2.13
C ARG A 185 -15.81 -10.53 0.60
N LYS A 186 -16.81 -9.96 -0.08
CA LYS A 186 -16.90 -9.87 -1.55
C LYS A 186 -15.70 -9.15 -2.15
N SER A 187 -15.28 -8.05 -1.52
CA SER A 187 -14.12 -7.29 -1.98
C SER A 187 -12.81 -8.08 -1.83
N ILE A 188 -12.60 -8.77 -0.71
CA ILE A 188 -11.41 -9.62 -0.50
C ILE A 188 -11.38 -10.77 -1.51
N GLU A 189 -12.53 -11.41 -1.76
CA GLU A 189 -12.68 -12.48 -2.76
C GLU A 189 -12.29 -11.99 -4.16
N ALA A 190 -12.74 -10.80 -4.56
CA ALA A 190 -12.44 -10.23 -5.87
C ALA A 190 -10.96 -9.83 -6.04
N ILE A 191 -10.37 -9.15 -5.04
CA ILE A 191 -9.00 -8.62 -5.17
C ILE A 191 -7.92 -9.67 -4.93
N GLY A 192 -8.16 -10.65 -4.05
CA GLY A 192 -7.17 -11.63 -3.60
C GLY A 192 -6.38 -12.31 -4.73
N PRO A 193 -7.03 -12.97 -5.71
CA PRO A 193 -6.33 -13.65 -6.79
C PRO A 193 -5.64 -12.71 -7.79
N LYS A 194 -6.03 -11.43 -7.84
CA LYS A 194 -5.54 -10.45 -8.83
C LYS A 194 -4.47 -9.50 -8.28
N THR A 195 -4.05 -9.64 -7.03
CA THR A 195 -3.17 -8.66 -6.36
C THR A 195 -1.91 -9.27 -5.76
N ILE A 196 -1.52 -10.45 -6.26
CA ILE A 196 -0.33 -11.16 -5.80
C ILE A 196 0.91 -10.52 -6.43
N THR A 197 1.86 -10.08 -5.60
CA THR A 197 3.14 -9.51 -6.04
C THR A 197 4.25 -10.57 -6.06
N LEU A 198 5.32 -10.31 -6.81
CA LEU A 198 6.48 -11.19 -6.87
C LEU A 198 7.43 -11.01 -5.67
N THR A 199 7.33 -9.87 -4.99
CA THR A 199 8.25 -9.43 -3.92
C THR A 199 7.47 -8.80 -2.77
N ARG A 200 8.05 -8.89 -1.57
CA ARG A 200 7.64 -8.11 -0.40
C ARG A 200 8.04 -6.64 -0.59
N GLY A 201 7.28 -5.73 0.01
CA GLY A 201 7.47 -4.28 -0.07
C GLY A 201 6.85 -3.62 -1.30
N SER A 202 6.66 -4.36 -2.39
CA SER A 202 5.93 -3.90 -3.56
C SER A 202 4.43 -3.91 -3.29
N ASN A 203 3.72 -2.82 -3.63
CA ASN A 203 2.31 -2.65 -3.28
C ASN A 203 1.39 -2.70 -4.52
N PRO A 204 0.32 -3.52 -4.53
CA PRO A 204 -0.61 -3.63 -5.65
C PRO A 204 -1.80 -2.66 -5.56
N ALA A 205 -1.70 -1.53 -4.84
CA ALA A 205 -2.81 -0.59 -4.59
C ALA A 205 -3.56 -0.14 -5.86
N ASP A 206 -2.84 0.13 -6.95
CA ASP A 206 -3.44 0.52 -8.22
C ASP A 206 -4.28 -0.64 -8.81
N LYS A 207 -3.78 -1.88 -8.70
CA LYS A 207 -4.52 -3.08 -9.12
C LYS A 207 -5.71 -3.37 -8.22
N ILE A 208 -5.58 -3.21 -6.90
CA ILE A 208 -6.70 -3.28 -5.95
C ILE A 208 -7.81 -2.32 -6.39
N THR A 209 -7.45 -1.06 -6.66
CA THR A 209 -8.40 -0.04 -7.10
C THR A 209 -9.08 -0.39 -8.42
N GLN A 210 -8.32 -0.88 -9.42
CA GLN A 210 -8.86 -1.32 -10.70
C GLN A 210 -9.91 -2.43 -10.54
N VAL A 211 -9.60 -3.45 -9.73
CA VAL A 211 -10.52 -4.57 -9.48
C VAL A 211 -11.78 -4.08 -8.76
N LEU A 212 -11.64 -3.28 -7.70
CA LEU A 212 -12.78 -2.76 -6.96
C LEU A 212 -13.67 -1.88 -7.85
N LEU A 213 -13.10 -0.99 -8.66
CA LEU A 213 -13.86 -0.16 -9.60
C LEU A 213 -14.58 -0.99 -10.67
N ALA A 214 -13.98 -2.10 -11.13
CA ALA A 214 -14.64 -2.98 -12.08
C ALA A 214 -15.94 -3.60 -11.52
N HIS A 215 -16.06 -3.74 -10.20
CA HIS A 215 -17.25 -4.24 -9.53
C HIS A 215 -18.21 -3.14 -9.05
N ARG A 216 -18.04 -1.87 -9.47
CA ARG A 216 -18.86 -0.75 -9.00
C ARG A 216 -19.59 -0.10 -10.16
N ASP A 217 -20.90 0.13 -10.00
CA ASP A 217 -21.61 0.98 -10.96
C ASP A 217 -20.99 2.38 -10.97
N LYS A 218 -20.72 2.92 -12.15
CA LYS A 218 -20.00 4.19 -12.30
C LYS A 218 -20.78 5.41 -11.78
N ASN A 219 -22.10 5.30 -11.61
CA ASN A 219 -22.95 6.39 -11.16
C ASN A 219 -23.36 6.22 -9.69
N SER A 220 -23.79 5.02 -9.28
CA SER A 220 -24.25 4.74 -7.92
C SER A 220 -23.16 4.28 -6.97
N LEU A 221 -22.03 3.77 -7.49
CA LEU A 221 -20.96 3.09 -6.74
C LEU A 221 -21.42 1.83 -6.00
N GLU A 222 -22.61 1.30 -6.30
CA GLU A 222 -23.08 0.05 -5.71
C GLU A 222 -22.30 -1.13 -6.29
N TRP A 223 -22.08 -2.14 -5.45
CA TRP A 223 -21.37 -3.36 -5.84
C TRP A 223 -22.15 -4.18 -6.86
N GLN A 224 -21.42 -4.82 -7.78
CA GLN A 224 -21.90 -5.82 -8.70
C GLN A 224 -21.06 -7.08 -8.52
N ASP A 225 -21.69 -8.23 -8.31
CA ASP A 225 -20.96 -9.50 -8.11
C ASP A 225 -20.17 -9.91 -9.35
N THR A 226 -20.63 -9.50 -10.55
CA THR A 226 -19.89 -9.66 -11.80
C THR A 226 -19.20 -8.34 -12.16
N PRO A 227 -17.91 -8.36 -12.55
CA PRO A 227 -17.22 -7.14 -12.96
C PRO A 227 -17.84 -6.58 -14.25
N LEU A 228 -18.10 -5.28 -14.26
CA LEU A 228 -18.64 -4.51 -15.39
C LEU A 228 -17.59 -4.21 -16.45
N VAL A 229 -16.30 -4.31 -16.10
CA VAL A 229 -15.15 -4.09 -17.00
C VAL A 229 -14.12 -5.18 -16.77
N ALA A 230 -13.51 -5.69 -17.85
CA ALA A 230 -12.44 -6.66 -17.76
C ALA A 230 -11.16 -6.03 -17.17
N VAL A 231 -10.56 -6.69 -16.19
CA VAL A 231 -9.27 -6.29 -15.59
C VAL A 231 -8.22 -7.36 -15.91
N PRO A 232 -7.12 -7.01 -16.61
CA PRO A 232 -6.03 -7.93 -16.89
C PRO A 232 -5.44 -8.54 -15.62
N ASP A 233 -4.95 -9.77 -15.72
CA ASP A 233 -4.36 -10.49 -14.57
C ASP A 233 -2.96 -10.00 -14.21
N GLU A 234 -2.25 -9.34 -15.13
CA GLU A 234 -0.92 -8.78 -14.88
C GLU A 234 -0.95 -7.78 -13.73
N VAL A 235 -0.10 -8.00 -12.72
CA VAL A 235 0.06 -7.11 -11.56
C VAL A 235 1.29 -6.24 -11.78
N ILE A 236 1.08 -4.93 -11.91
CA ILE A 236 2.14 -3.92 -11.95
C ILE A 236 2.14 -3.23 -10.58
N PRO A 237 2.99 -3.64 -9.63
CA PRO A 237 3.02 -3.03 -8.32
C PRO A 237 3.80 -1.70 -8.35
N THR A 238 3.58 -0.88 -7.32
CA THR A 238 4.28 0.38 -7.11
C THR A 238 4.78 0.48 -5.67
N ASP A 239 5.79 1.31 -5.44
CA ASP A 239 6.17 1.68 -4.09
C ASP A 239 5.09 2.59 -3.47
N VAL A 240 4.96 2.56 -2.15
CA VAL A 240 4.04 3.48 -1.47
C VAL A 240 4.71 4.85 -1.31
N PRO A 241 4.15 5.94 -1.86
CA PRO A 241 4.80 7.24 -1.82
C PRO A 241 4.81 7.82 -0.41
N ALA A 242 5.94 8.43 -0.03
CA ALA A 242 6.05 9.19 1.20
C ALA A 242 5.10 10.39 1.22
N TRP A 243 4.23 10.46 2.22
CA TRP A 243 3.17 11.47 2.32
C TRP A 243 3.70 12.88 2.55
N TRP A 244 4.80 13.05 3.28
CA TRP A 244 5.44 14.36 3.51
C TRP A 244 5.91 15.05 2.21
N LEU A 245 6.01 14.31 1.09
CA LEU A 245 6.32 14.87 -0.22
C LEU A 245 5.10 15.42 -0.96
N LEU A 246 3.87 15.09 -0.55
CA LEU A 246 2.66 15.47 -1.29
C LEU A 246 2.50 16.99 -1.45
N LYS A 247 2.95 17.78 -0.47
CA LYS A 247 2.94 19.25 -0.52
C LYS A 247 3.78 19.85 -1.66
N LYS A 248 4.65 19.05 -2.29
CA LYS A 248 5.51 19.44 -3.42
C LYS A 248 5.03 18.90 -4.77
N LYS A 249 3.90 18.16 -4.81
CA LYS A 249 3.43 17.46 -6.01
C LYS A 249 2.14 18.09 -6.56
N ASN A 250 2.06 18.22 -7.88
CA ASN A 250 0.84 18.61 -8.60
C ASN A 250 -0.02 17.40 -9.02
N ALA A 251 0.41 16.18 -8.71
CA ALA A 251 -0.32 14.93 -8.93
C ALA A 251 0.06 13.90 -7.87
N MET A 252 -0.89 13.09 -7.41
CA MET A 252 -0.64 12.13 -6.32
C MET A 252 0.20 10.92 -6.76
N PHE A 253 -0.13 10.34 -7.91
CA PHE A 253 0.38 9.02 -8.31
C PHE A 253 1.59 9.12 -9.25
N TYR A 254 2.41 8.06 -9.32
CA TYR A 254 3.67 8.04 -10.09
C TYR A 254 3.50 8.33 -11.57
N HIS A 255 2.40 7.85 -12.16
CA HIS A 255 2.05 8.08 -13.56
C HIS A 255 1.24 9.37 -13.78
N ALA A 256 1.31 10.29 -12.81
CA ALA A 256 0.72 11.62 -12.87
C ALA A 256 -0.82 11.69 -13.01
N ILE A 257 -1.57 10.64 -12.65
CA ILE A 257 -3.02 10.78 -12.43
C ILE A 257 -3.29 11.44 -11.07
N GLY A 258 -4.54 11.82 -10.83
CA GLY A 258 -4.93 12.50 -9.60
C GLY A 258 -4.41 13.94 -9.54
N ARG A 259 -4.50 14.68 -10.64
CA ARG A 259 -4.06 16.09 -10.77
C ARG A 259 -5.07 17.10 -10.22
N LEU A 260 -6.34 16.69 -10.13
CA LEU A 260 -7.44 17.57 -9.79
C LEU A 260 -7.62 17.63 -8.27
N ASP A 261 -8.80 17.31 -7.75
CA ASP A 261 -9.04 17.28 -6.31
C ASP A 261 -8.45 16.00 -5.70
N PHE A 262 -7.43 16.14 -4.87
CA PHE A 262 -6.75 15.02 -4.24
C PHE A 262 -7.66 14.22 -3.30
N CYS A 263 -8.58 14.92 -2.62
CA CYS A 263 -9.49 14.31 -1.66
C CYS A 263 -10.40 13.27 -2.33
N LYS A 264 -10.77 13.49 -3.60
CA LYS A 264 -11.58 12.53 -4.36
C LYS A 264 -10.86 11.22 -4.62
N SER A 265 -9.53 11.23 -4.74
CA SER A 265 -8.77 9.99 -4.88
C SER A 265 -8.61 9.25 -3.56
N PHE A 266 -8.68 9.93 -2.40
CA PHE A 266 -8.62 9.26 -1.10
C PHE A 266 -9.84 8.35 -0.87
N ILE A 267 -11.00 8.69 -1.44
CA ILE A 267 -12.20 7.83 -1.47
C ILE A 267 -11.91 6.49 -2.15
N GLY A 268 -10.92 6.43 -3.04
CA GLY A 268 -10.44 5.18 -3.64
C GLY A 268 -10.09 4.11 -2.60
N SER A 269 -9.55 4.52 -1.44
CA SER A 269 -9.27 3.59 -0.34
C SER A 269 -10.55 2.98 0.25
N SER A 270 -11.63 3.77 0.35
CA SER A 270 -12.94 3.34 0.85
C SER A 270 -13.66 2.36 -0.07
N LEU A 271 -13.29 2.26 -1.36
CA LEU A 271 -13.97 1.37 -2.33
C LEU A 271 -14.03 -0.09 -1.90
N LEU A 272 -13.12 -0.51 -1.01
CA LEU A 272 -13.13 -1.85 -0.42
C LEU A 272 -14.48 -2.15 0.25
N THR A 273 -15.10 -1.17 0.91
CA THR A 273 -16.30 -1.38 1.72
C THR A 273 -17.40 -0.37 1.45
N LEU A 274 -17.14 0.63 0.61
CA LEU A 274 -18.04 1.71 0.25
C LEU A 274 -19.40 1.17 -0.22
N GLY A 275 -20.47 1.69 0.38
CA GLY A 275 -21.84 1.30 0.00
C GLY A 275 -22.27 1.93 -1.33
N ASN A 276 -22.28 3.27 -1.40
CA ASN A 276 -22.82 4.01 -2.54
C ASN A 276 -22.23 5.45 -2.64
N ALA A 277 -22.64 6.17 -3.68
CA ALA A 277 -22.23 7.54 -3.97
C ALA A 277 -22.60 8.57 -2.89
N SER A 278 -23.69 8.36 -2.13
CA SER A 278 -24.05 9.27 -1.02
C SER A 278 -23.02 9.18 0.10
N VAL A 279 -22.67 7.95 0.50
CA VAL A 279 -21.62 7.70 1.51
C VAL A 279 -20.28 8.24 1.02
N ALA A 280 -19.96 8.09 -0.27
CA ALA A 280 -18.76 8.66 -0.85
C ALA A 280 -18.70 10.19 -0.70
N ALA A 281 -19.82 10.87 -0.93
CA ALA A 281 -19.93 12.32 -0.78
C ALA A 281 -19.84 12.79 0.68
N GLU A 282 -20.26 11.97 1.64
CA GLU A 282 -20.09 12.23 3.07
C GLU A 282 -18.61 12.12 3.48
N ILE A 283 -17.92 11.07 3.03
CA ILE A 283 -16.49 10.86 3.26
C ILE A 283 -15.67 11.99 2.60
N ASP A 284 -15.99 12.38 1.36
CA ASP A 284 -15.31 13.45 0.60
C ASP A 284 -15.23 14.78 1.36
N LYS A 285 -16.25 15.10 2.17
CA LYS A 285 -16.29 16.31 2.98
C LYS A 285 -15.23 16.30 4.08
N LYS A 286 -14.93 15.13 4.64
CA LYS A 286 -13.95 14.92 5.72
C LYS A 286 -12.51 14.79 5.21
N MET A 287 -12.33 14.42 3.93
CA MET A 287 -11.00 14.21 3.34
C MET A 287 -10.13 15.46 3.22
N VAL A 288 -10.71 16.66 3.29
CA VAL A 288 -9.94 17.92 3.31
C VAL A 288 -9.08 18.04 4.56
N ASP A 289 -9.56 17.51 5.68
CA ASP A 289 -8.84 17.52 6.95
C ASP A 289 -7.70 16.50 6.91
N VAL A 290 -7.95 15.31 6.37
CA VAL A 290 -6.90 14.29 6.13
C VAL A 290 -5.81 14.84 5.19
N LEU A 291 -6.19 15.53 4.11
CA LEU A 291 -5.23 16.19 3.23
C LEU A 291 -4.41 17.26 3.96
N ALA A 292 -5.04 18.04 4.84
CA ALA A 292 -4.34 19.03 5.66
C ALA A 292 -3.34 18.37 6.61
N TYR A 293 -3.71 17.24 7.24
CA TYR A 293 -2.78 16.45 8.06
C TYR A 293 -1.59 15.94 7.24
N ILE A 294 -1.84 15.30 6.10
CA ILE A 294 -0.78 14.80 5.21
C ILE A 294 0.19 15.92 4.81
N LYS A 295 -0.33 17.10 4.47
CA LYS A 295 0.50 18.26 4.10
C LYS A 295 1.30 18.85 5.27
N SER A 296 0.91 18.56 6.51
CA SER A 296 1.63 18.99 7.71
C SER A 296 2.82 18.09 8.08
N LEU A 297 2.91 16.91 7.47
CA LEU A 297 3.99 15.96 7.74
C LEU A 297 5.35 16.48 7.23
N GLU A 298 6.38 16.17 8.02
CA GLU A 298 7.79 16.43 7.74
C GLU A 298 8.59 15.11 7.85
N ALA A 299 9.78 15.08 7.25
CA ALA A 299 10.72 13.95 7.29
C ALA A 299 11.83 14.17 8.30
#